data_AF-A0A800M9E9-F1
#
_entry.id   AF-A0A800M9E9-F1
#
_cell.length_a   1.000
_cell.length_b   1.000
_cell.length_c   1.000
_cell.angle_alpha   90.00
_cell.angle_beta   90.00
_cell.angle_gamma   90.00
#
_symmetry.space_group_name_H-M   'P 1'
#
loop_
_entity.id
_entity.type
_entity.pdbx_description
1 polymer ?
#
loop_
_entity_poly.entity_id
_entity_poly.type
_entity_poly.pdbx_seq_one_letter_code
_entity_poly.pdbx_strand_id
1 'polypeptide(L)'
;MIVKRRQMDATIPAMAMGDIAFLLLIFFVILARARDDSHLQWKPAPGQELTRPQTMNASVVIDKYNVTHLNGREIPTVILGEALKKLLGENPAGRRTVMFKVHHEVTAVYFEPVIEAISEAGGELHHILKEEKKTR
;
A
#
# COMPACT_ATOMS: atom_id res chain seq x y z
N MET A 1 -21.47 51.53 43.71
CA MET A 1 -22.39 50.89 42.75
C MET A 1 -21.70 49.63 42.24
N ILE A 2 -22.19 48.43 42.60
CA ILE A 2 -21.56 47.16 42.21
C ILE A 2 -22.16 46.72 40.88
N VAL A 3 -21.34 46.70 39.82
CA VAL A 3 -21.77 46.26 38.48
C VAL A 3 -21.76 44.73 38.44
N LYS A 4 -22.92 44.12 38.21
CA LYS A 4 -23.06 42.66 38.12
C LYS A 4 -22.45 42.19 36.79
N ARG A 5 -21.44 41.30 36.85
CA ARG A 5 -20.72 40.79 35.67
C ARG A 5 -21.66 39.91 34.84
N ARG A 6 -21.81 40.24 33.55
CA ARG A 6 -22.65 39.49 32.60
C ARG A 6 -22.02 38.11 32.37
N GLN A 7 -22.74 37.04 32.70
CA GLN A 7 -22.34 35.68 32.35
C GLN A 7 -22.54 35.50 30.84
N MET A 8 -21.46 35.15 30.14
CA MET A 8 -21.53 34.79 28.73
C MET A 8 -21.84 33.30 28.65
N ASP A 9 -23.00 32.95 28.11
CA ASP A 9 -23.31 31.57 27.77
C ASP A 9 -22.49 31.18 26.54
N ALA A 10 -21.44 30.40 26.78
CA ALA A 10 -20.62 29.80 25.74
C ALA A 10 -21.33 28.56 25.18
N THR A 11 -22.42 28.78 24.44
CA THR A 11 -23.13 27.68 23.76
C THR A 11 -22.28 27.22 22.59
N ILE A 12 -21.66 26.05 22.71
CA ILE A 12 -20.87 25.49 21.62
C ILE A 12 -21.85 25.07 20.51
N PRO A 13 -21.71 25.60 19.28
CA PRO A 13 -22.59 25.23 18.18
C PRO A 13 -22.33 23.79 17.77
N ALA A 14 -23.15 22.86 18.26
CA ALA A 14 -23.03 21.41 17.99
C ALA A 14 -23.10 21.09 16.49
N MET A 15 -23.87 21.88 15.72
CA MET A 15 -23.96 21.72 14.27
C MET A 15 -22.61 21.95 13.57
N ALA A 16 -21.85 22.97 14.00
CA ALA A 16 -20.55 23.28 13.42
C ALA A 16 -19.48 22.24 13.80
N MET A 17 -19.54 21.70 15.03
CA MET A 17 -18.65 20.60 15.43
C MET A 17 -18.94 19.30 14.68
N GLY A 18 -20.23 19.00 14.43
CA GLY A 18 -20.64 17.81 13.69
C GLY A 18 -20.17 17.80 12.24
N ASP A 19 -20.28 18.93 11.54
CA ASP A 19 -19.85 19.08 10.15
C ASP A 19 -18.32 18.87 10.00
N ILE A 20 -17.54 19.52 10.86
CA ILE A 20 -16.07 19.37 10.84
C ILE A 20 -15.67 17.92 11.16
N ALA A 21 -16.29 17.30 12.17
CA ALA A 21 -16.00 15.91 12.51
C ALA A 21 -16.35 14.94 11.37
N PHE A 22 -17.46 15.19 10.66
CA PHE A 22 -17.90 14.38 9.53
C PHE A 22 -16.97 14.50 8.32
N LEU A 23 -16.55 15.73 7.97
CA LEU A 23 -15.58 15.98 6.90
C LEU A 23 -14.23 15.30 7.19
N LEU A 24 -13.75 15.35 8.44
CA LEU A 24 -12.53 14.66 8.84
C LEU A 24 -12.67 13.14 8.74
N LEU A 25 -13.82 12.58 9.11
CA LEU A 25 -14.07 11.14 8.98
C LEU A 25 -14.02 10.70 7.52
N ILE A 26 -14.70 11.41 6.61
CA ILE A 26 -14.64 11.13 5.17
C ILE A 26 -13.20 11.23 4.67
N PHE A 27 -12.47 12.28 5.07
CA PHE A 27 -11.08 12.46 4.68
C PHE A 27 -10.19 11.30 5.13
N PHE A 28 -10.28 10.85 6.38
CA PHE A 28 -9.52 9.71 6.88
C PHE A 28 -9.89 8.40 6.16
N VAL A 29 -11.18 8.19 5.88
CA VAL A 29 -11.63 7.01 5.13
C VAL A 29 -11.08 7.03 3.70
N ILE A 30 -11.13 8.18 3.01
CA ILE A 30 -10.59 8.32 1.64
C ILE A 30 -9.07 8.11 1.65
N LEU A 31 -8.35 8.73 2.60
CA LEU A 31 -6.90 8.54 2.73
C LEU A 31 -6.50 7.10 3.04
N ALA A 32 -7.29 6.38 3.84
CA ALA A 32 -7.05 4.97 4.11
C ALA A 32 -7.19 4.12 2.83
N ARG A 33 -8.22 4.38 2.02
CA ARG A 33 -8.47 3.67 0.75
C ARG A 33 -7.48 4.01 -0.35
N ALA A 34 -7.01 5.26 -0.43
CA ALA A 34 -6.06 5.69 -1.46
C ALA A 34 -4.70 4.98 -1.37
N ARG A 35 -4.38 4.36 -0.24
CA ARG A 35 -3.16 3.55 -0.05
C ARG A 35 -3.37 2.06 -0.35
N ASP A 36 -4.61 1.63 -0.50
CA ASP A 36 -4.90 0.25 -0.83
C ASP A 36 -4.78 0.06 -2.35
N ASP A 37 -3.96 -0.91 -2.77
CA ASP A 37 -3.89 -1.48 -4.13
C ASP A 37 -5.23 -2.11 -4.59
N SER A 38 -6.35 -1.75 -3.97
CA SER A 38 -7.68 -2.37 -4.09
C SER A 38 -8.33 -2.22 -5.47
N HIS A 39 -7.86 -1.27 -6.30
CA HIS A 39 -8.27 -1.18 -7.70
C HIS A 39 -7.56 -2.20 -8.61
N LEU A 40 -6.41 -2.74 -8.17
CA LEU A 40 -5.61 -3.64 -8.99
C LEU A 40 -6.22 -5.04 -9.00
N GLN A 41 -6.57 -5.51 -10.21
CA GLN A 41 -7.11 -6.84 -10.46
C GLN A 41 -5.98 -7.87 -10.44
N TRP A 42 -5.62 -8.35 -9.23
CA TRP A 42 -4.61 -9.38 -9.06
C TRP A 42 -5.17 -10.57 -8.26
N LYS A 43 -4.79 -11.79 -8.64
CA LYS A 43 -5.14 -13.03 -7.94
C LYS A 43 -3.86 -13.84 -7.68
N PRO A 44 -3.49 -14.08 -6.42
CA PRO A 44 -2.27 -14.82 -6.08
C PRO A 44 -2.30 -16.25 -6.63
N ALA A 45 -1.12 -16.74 -7.00
CA ALA A 45 -0.93 -18.15 -7.34
C ALA A 45 -1.05 -19.05 -6.09
N PRO A 46 -1.53 -20.29 -6.23
CA PRO A 46 -1.53 -21.25 -5.13
C PRO A 46 -0.09 -21.57 -4.70
N GLY A 47 0.17 -21.59 -3.39
CA GLY A 47 1.49 -21.89 -2.84
C GLY A 47 1.56 -21.69 -1.33
N GLN A 48 2.65 -22.11 -0.71
CA GLN A 48 2.87 -21.92 0.72
C GLN A 48 3.29 -20.47 0.99
N GLU A 49 2.52 -19.71 1.77
CA GLU A 49 2.87 -18.33 2.13
C GLU A 49 4.03 -18.37 3.14
N LEU A 50 5.15 -17.72 2.80
CA LEU A 50 6.27 -17.56 3.73
C LEU A 50 5.91 -16.50 4.77
N THR A 51 6.47 -16.62 5.98
CA THR A 51 6.27 -15.70 7.12
C THR A 51 6.15 -14.24 6.68
N ARG A 52 5.07 -13.57 7.09
CA ARG A 52 4.84 -12.17 6.72
C ARG A 52 5.96 -11.27 7.25
N PRO A 53 6.48 -10.36 6.43
CA PRO A 53 7.54 -9.46 6.83
C PRO A 53 6.99 -8.41 7.82
N GLN A 54 7.83 -8.00 8.79
CA GLN A 54 7.44 -6.99 9.78
C GLN A 54 7.37 -5.58 9.21
N THR A 55 8.02 -5.34 8.07
CA THR A 55 8.09 -4.05 7.39
C THR A 55 7.66 -4.20 5.94
N MET A 56 6.97 -3.18 5.42
CA MET A 56 6.61 -3.08 4.00
C MET A 56 7.02 -1.70 3.51
N ASN A 57 8.01 -1.64 2.62
CA ASN A 57 8.52 -0.38 2.09
C ASN A 57 7.89 -0.03 0.73
N ALA A 58 7.67 -1.05 -0.11
CA ALA A 58 7.05 -0.91 -1.41
C ALA A 58 6.19 -2.12 -1.76
N SER A 59 5.19 -1.91 -2.62
CA SER A 59 4.32 -2.93 -3.22
C SER A 59 4.51 -2.88 -4.73
N VAL A 60 4.87 -4.01 -5.33
CA VAL A 60 4.98 -4.18 -6.78
C VAL A 60 3.96 -5.22 -7.21
N VAL A 61 3.09 -4.84 -8.14
CA VAL A 61 1.99 -5.67 -8.61
C VAL A 61 2.05 -5.83 -10.11
N ILE A 62 1.92 -7.06 -10.60
CA ILE A 62 1.67 -7.33 -12.02
C ILE A 62 0.22 -7.81 -12.15
N ASP A 63 -0.57 -7.02 -12.89
CA ASP A 63 -1.99 -7.32 -13.09
C ASP A 63 -2.21 -8.36 -14.21
N LYS A 64 -3.48 -8.71 -14.43
CA LYS A 64 -3.89 -9.65 -15.50
C LYS A 64 -3.49 -9.20 -16.91
N TYR A 65 -3.31 -7.90 -17.13
CA TYR A 65 -2.96 -7.32 -18.42
C TYR A 65 -1.45 -7.22 -18.63
N ASN A 66 -0.65 -7.83 -17.74
CA ASN A 66 0.81 -7.76 -17.71
C ASN A 66 1.33 -6.33 -17.53
N VAL A 67 0.55 -5.45 -16.89
CA VAL A 67 0.98 -4.09 -16.54
C VAL A 67 1.58 -4.12 -15.14
N THR A 68 2.76 -3.51 -15.01
CA THR A 68 3.48 -3.41 -13.75
C THR A 68 3.07 -2.14 -13.02
N HIS A 69 2.79 -2.28 -11.73
CA HIS A 69 2.39 -1.18 -10.85
C HIS A 69 3.30 -1.12 -9.63
N LEU A 70 3.70 0.09 -9.25
CA LEU A 70 4.44 0.39 -8.02
C LEU A 70 3.57 1.24 -7.11
N ASN A 71 3.24 0.71 -5.92
CA ASN A 71 2.36 1.34 -4.94
C ASN A 71 1.04 1.84 -5.57
N GLY A 72 0.42 1.02 -6.41
CA GLY A 72 -0.84 1.32 -7.08
C GLY A 72 -0.75 2.19 -8.34
N ARG A 73 0.45 2.61 -8.76
CA ARG A 73 0.66 3.41 -9.97
C ARG A 73 1.37 2.62 -11.06
N GLU A 74 0.84 2.68 -12.27
CA GLU A 74 1.47 2.08 -13.45
C GLU A 74 2.89 2.65 -13.65
N ILE A 75 3.83 1.74 -13.87
CA ILE A 75 5.23 2.09 -14.10
C ILE A 75 5.85 1.14 -15.14
N PRO A 76 6.57 1.66 -16.15
CA PRO A 76 7.34 0.83 -17.05
C PRO A 76 8.42 0.03 -16.30
N THR A 77 8.55 -1.26 -16.59
CA THR A 77 9.53 -2.15 -15.92
C THR A 77 10.96 -1.63 -16.03
N VAL A 78 11.31 -0.94 -17.12
CA VAL A 78 12.64 -0.36 -17.38
C VAL A 78 13.05 0.66 -16.31
N ILE A 79 12.10 1.44 -15.76
CA ILE A 79 12.40 2.47 -14.75
C ILE A 79 12.10 1.99 -13.31
N LEU A 80 11.60 0.77 -13.15
CA LEU A 80 11.18 0.22 -11.86
C LEU A 80 12.35 0.15 -10.87
N GLY A 81 13.53 -0.30 -11.32
CA GLY A 81 14.71 -0.42 -10.46
C GLY A 81 15.16 0.93 -9.88
N GLU A 82 15.19 1.99 -10.69
CA GLU A 82 15.52 3.34 -10.20
C GLU A 82 14.47 3.88 -9.23
N ALA A 83 13.18 3.67 -9.54
CA ALA A 83 12.09 4.07 -8.66
C ALA A 83 12.12 3.34 -7.32
N LEU A 84 12.41 2.03 -7.31
CA LEU A 84 12.58 1.23 -6.10
C LEU A 84 13.79 1.67 -5.29
N LYS A 85 14.93 1.97 -5.91
CA LYS A 85 16.11 2.51 -5.20
C LYS A 85 15.78 3.80 -4.45
N LYS A 86 15.02 4.71 -5.07
CA LYS A 86 14.58 5.96 -4.42
C LYS A 86 13.65 5.70 -3.24
N LEU A 87 12.75 4.72 -3.34
CA LEU A 87 11.82 4.36 -2.25
C LEU A 87 12.49 3.60 -1.10
N LEU A 88 13.40 2.68 -1.41
CA LEU A 88 14.11 1.87 -0.42
C LEU A 88 15.18 2.68 0.31
N GLY A 89 15.74 3.71 -0.35
CA GLY A 89 16.69 4.66 0.22
C GLY A 89 17.91 3.97 0.84
N GLU A 90 18.38 4.50 1.96
CA GLU A 90 19.50 3.92 2.72
C GLU A 90 19.06 2.99 3.86
N ASN A 91 17.82 2.47 3.82
CA ASN A 91 17.36 1.54 4.85
C ASN A 91 18.37 0.38 5.00
N PRO A 92 18.64 -0.14 6.21
CA PRO A 92 19.57 -1.24 6.37
C PRO A 92 19.03 -2.52 5.69
N ALA A 93 19.94 -3.44 5.33
CA ALA A 93 19.58 -4.78 4.90
C ALA A 93 18.69 -5.45 5.97
N GLY A 94 17.67 -6.22 5.57
CA GLY A 94 16.62 -6.74 6.45
C GLY A 94 15.40 -5.84 6.63
N ARG A 95 15.44 -4.57 6.16
CA ARG A 95 14.34 -3.60 6.25
C ARG A 95 13.98 -2.95 4.91
N ARG A 96 14.36 -3.59 3.80
CA ARG A 96 14.06 -3.16 2.42
C ARG A 96 13.04 -4.10 1.78
N THR A 97 11.96 -4.38 2.49
CA THR A 97 11.00 -5.39 2.04
C THR A 97 10.12 -4.84 0.92
N VAL A 98 10.10 -5.55 -0.20
CA VAL A 98 9.24 -5.29 -1.35
C VAL A 98 8.21 -6.41 -1.44
N MET A 99 6.94 -6.06 -1.28
CA MET A 99 5.84 -7.00 -1.48
C MET A 99 5.63 -7.20 -2.97
N PHE A 100 5.88 -8.40 -3.44
CA PHE A 100 5.71 -8.79 -4.82
C PHE A 100 4.42 -9.57 -5.00
N LYS A 101 3.53 -9.05 -5.83
CA LYS A 101 2.19 -9.60 -6.10
C LYS A 101 2.06 -9.84 -7.59
N VAL A 102 1.86 -11.10 -7.99
CA VAL A 102 1.72 -11.46 -9.40
C VAL A 102 0.38 -12.14 -9.60
N HIS A 103 -0.35 -11.74 -10.65
CA HIS A 103 -1.55 -12.46 -11.05
C HIS A 103 -1.20 -13.85 -11.60
N HIS A 104 -1.92 -14.89 -11.18
CA HIS A 104 -1.61 -16.29 -11.51
C HIS A 104 -1.50 -16.66 -13.00
N GLU A 105 -2.11 -15.88 -13.90
CA GLU A 105 -2.03 -16.08 -15.37
C GLU A 105 -0.80 -15.43 -16.01
N VAL A 106 -0.02 -14.65 -15.24
CA VAL A 106 1.17 -13.95 -15.75
C VAL A 106 2.30 -14.94 -15.98
N THR A 107 2.92 -14.86 -17.16
CA THR A 107 4.05 -15.74 -17.54
C THR A 107 5.40 -15.16 -17.11
N ALA A 108 6.40 -16.03 -17.05
CA ALA A 108 7.76 -15.70 -16.61
C ALA A 108 8.39 -14.49 -17.34
N VAL A 109 8.10 -14.35 -18.62
CA VAL A 109 8.58 -13.23 -19.47
C VAL A 109 8.25 -11.86 -18.88
N TYR A 110 7.15 -11.74 -18.13
CA TYR A 110 6.72 -10.46 -17.53
C TYR A 110 7.20 -10.28 -16.10
N PHE A 111 7.28 -11.34 -15.30
CA PHE A 111 7.62 -11.23 -13.88
C PHE A 111 9.13 -11.36 -13.60
N GLU A 112 9.90 -12.06 -14.44
CA GLU A 112 11.36 -12.20 -14.27
C GLU A 112 12.09 -10.85 -14.30
N PRO A 113 11.84 -9.94 -15.26
CA PRO A 113 12.51 -8.64 -15.28
C PRO A 113 12.15 -7.77 -14.07
N VAL A 114 10.97 -8.00 -13.47
CA VAL A 114 10.54 -7.31 -12.26
C VAL A 114 11.29 -7.82 -11.03
N ILE A 115 11.50 -9.14 -10.92
CA ILE A 115 12.31 -9.76 -9.85
C ILE A 115 13.76 -9.25 -9.93
N GLU A 116 14.31 -9.18 -11.14
CA GLU A 116 15.66 -8.63 -11.38
C GLU A 116 15.75 -7.18 -10.92
N ALA A 117 14.80 -6.32 -11.34
CA ALA A 117 14.77 -4.92 -10.94
C ALA A 117 14.65 -4.72 -9.42
N ILE A 118 13.89 -5.57 -8.72
CA ILE A 118 13.80 -5.56 -7.24
C ILE A 118 15.14 -5.93 -6.61
N SER A 119 15.80 -6.96 -7.16
CA SER A 119 17.09 -7.45 -6.67
C SER A 119 18.21 -6.43 -6.91
N GLU A 120 18.25 -5.78 -8.07
CA GLU A 120 19.18 -4.69 -8.39
C GLU A 120 18.99 -3.46 -7.50
N ALA A 121 17.76 -3.21 -7.05
CA ALA A 121 17.47 -2.17 -6.07
C ALA A 121 17.91 -2.53 -4.64
N GLY A 122 18.38 -3.76 -4.42
CA GLY A 122 18.73 -4.28 -3.10
C GLY A 122 17.52 -4.49 -2.20
N GLY A 123 16.34 -4.73 -2.81
CA GLY A 123 15.11 -5.05 -2.10
C GLY A 123 15.01 -6.52 -1.75
N GLU A 124 14.46 -6.81 -0.57
CA GLU A 124 14.10 -8.16 -0.16
C GLU A 124 12.71 -8.49 -0.68
N LEU A 125 12.65 -9.40 -1.65
CA LEU A 125 11.40 -9.79 -2.30
C LEU A 125 10.60 -10.71 -1.37
N HIS A 126 9.36 -10.32 -1.08
CA HIS A 126 8.37 -11.17 -0.43
C HIS A 126 7.22 -11.45 -1.40
N HIS A 127 7.11 -12.70 -1.86
CA HIS A 127 6.08 -13.10 -2.81
C HIS A 127 4.81 -13.52 -2.07
N ILE A 128 3.67 -12.88 -2.37
CA ILE A 128 2.39 -13.26 -1.79
C ILE A 128 1.76 -14.42 -2.57
N LEU A 129 1.71 -15.58 -1.94
CA LEU A 129 1.06 -16.79 -2.45
C LEU A 129 -0.20 -17.09 -1.64
N LYS A 130 -1.16 -17.76 -2.26
CA LYS A 130 -2.38 -18.21 -1.58
C LYS A 130 -2.19 -19.63 -1.09
N GLU A 131 -2.33 -19.86 0.20
CA GLU A 131 -2.34 -21.23 0.75
C GLU A 131 -3.42 -22.08 0.08
N GLU A 132 -3.03 -23.21 -0.49
CA GLU A 132 -3.98 -24.24 -0.89
C GLU A 132 -4.62 -24.80 0.38
N LYS A 133 -5.94 -24.60 0.53
CA LYS A 133 -6.71 -25.36 1.52
C LYS A 133 -6.55 -26.84 1.17
N LYS A 134 -5.75 -27.57 1.94
CA LYS A 134 -5.77 -29.04 1.93
C LYS A 134 -7.17 -29.48 2.35
N THR A 135 -8.02 -29.79 1.37
CA THR A 135 -9.23 -30.56 1.60
C THR A 135 -8.77 -31.95 2.03
N ARG A 136 -8.90 -32.26 3.32
CA ARG A 136 -8.80 -33.62 3.85
C ARG A 136 -10.11 -34.37 3.58
#